data_AF-A0A966K5H9-F1
#
_entry.id   AF-A0A966K5H9-F1
#
_cell.length_a   1.000
_cell.length_b   1.000
_cell.length_c   1.000
_cell.angle_alpha   90.00
_cell.angle_beta   90.00
_cell.angle_gamma   90.00
#
_symmetry.space_group_name_H-M   'P 1'
#
loop_
_entity.id
_entity.type
_entity.pdbx_description
1 polymer ?
#
loop_
_entity_poly.entity_id
_entity_poly.type
_entity_poly.pdbx_seq_one_letter_code
_entity_poly.pdbx_strand_id
1 'polypeptide(L)'
;MSHKCNIIIRRKDMNKIKKTIFLSLFIFSASAIANEAIFDSAKEHLGLESRYIEIEYSSAIVDEFCPKQSVGCYTSADRGRIIVRNNLSKTHHDVVVFGLYSDYLQHSNTGLIDSSLTCDLKVNFLKGEKQNNLANLYSGQCDAIYRNKVLVMN
;
A
#
# COMPACT_ATOMS: atom_id res chain seq x y z
N MET A 1 7.23 -67.38 -41.28
CA MET A 1 8.61 -67.69 -40.85
C MET A 1 8.89 -66.83 -39.62
N SER A 2 9.05 -67.49 -38.47
CA SER A 2 9.27 -66.91 -37.14
C SER A 2 10.69 -66.33 -36.95
N HIS A 3 10.85 -65.64 -35.81
CA HIS A 3 12.08 -65.24 -35.07
C HIS A 3 12.49 -63.76 -35.25
N LYS A 4 12.24 -62.85 -34.29
CA LYS A 4 12.76 -62.64 -32.91
C LYS A 4 14.08 -61.84 -32.86
N CYS A 5 14.01 -60.66 -32.21
CA CYS A 5 15.03 -59.90 -31.45
C CYS A 5 16.35 -59.48 -32.16
N ASN A 6 17.03 -58.38 -31.82
CA ASN A 6 17.31 -57.90 -30.47
C ASN A 6 17.69 -56.41 -30.45
N ILE A 7 17.15 -55.69 -29.46
CA ILE A 7 17.50 -54.32 -29.09
C ILE A 7 18.77 -54.38 -28.23
N ILE A 8 19.83 -53.63 -28.58
CA ILE A 8 20.96 -53.38 -27.69
C ILE A 8 21.03 -51.88 -27.42
N ILE A 9 20.41 -51.47 -26.30
CA ILE A 9 20.61 -50.14 -25.70
C ILE A 9 21.92 -50.21 -24.91
N ARG A 10 22.96 -49.52 -25.39
CA ARG A 10 24.15 -49.26 -24.57
C ARG A 10 23.81 -48.21 -23.52
N ARG A 11 23.61 -48.64 -22.27
CA ARG A 11 23.70 -47.79 -21.08
C ARG A 11 25.10 -47.20 -21.01
N LYS A 12 25.20 -45.88 -20.99
CA LYS A 12 26.35 -45.16 -20.44
C LYS A 12 25.90 -44.58 -19.11
N ASP A 13 26.11 -45.32 -18.03
CA ASP A 13 26.07 -44.77 -16.69
C ASP A 13 27.30 -43.89 -16.48
N MET A 14 27.09 -42.70 -15.91
CA MET A 14 27.89 -42.20 -14.78
C MET A 14 27.39 -40.84 -14.28
N ASN A 15 26.93 -40.90 -13.02
CA ASN A 15 27.24 -39.96 -11.92
C ASN A 15 26.46 -38.63 -11.78
N LYS A 16 25.51 -38.68 -10.82
CA LYS A 16 25.34 -37.76 -9.68
C LYS A 16 25.80 -36.31 -9.90
N ILE A 17 24.85 -35.41 -10.15
CA ILE A 17 24.88 -34.03 -9.64
C ILE A 17 23.48 -33.60 -9.16
N LYS A 18 23.36 -33.59 -7.83
CA LYS A 18 22.63 -32.66 -6.96
C LYS A 18 21.12 -32.43 -7.16
N LYS A 19 20.41 -32.92 -6.14
CA LYS A 19 19.20 -32.33 -5.55
C LYS A 19 19.25 -30.79 -5.54
N THR A 20 18.02 -30.25 -5.52
CA THR A 20 17.61 -28.90 -5.14
C THR A 20 17.41 -27.98 -6.33
N ILE A 21 16.24 -28.09 -6.96
CA ILE A 21 15.64 -26.95 -7.66
C ILE A 21 15.47 -25.87 -6.59
N PHE A 22 16.26 -24.82 -6.75
CA PHE A 22 16.21 -23.60 -5.95
C PHE A 22 14.78 -23.05 -6.00
N LEU A 23 14.07 -23.15 -4.88
CA LEU A 23 12.86 -22.40 -4.62
C LEU A 23 13.28 -20.94 -4.40
N SER A 24 13.58 -20.22 -5.48
CA SER A 24 13.89 -18.79 -5.45
C SER A 24 12.81 -18.02 -6.17
N LEU A 25 11.75 -17.68 -5.44
CA LEU A 25 10.97 -16.46 -5.65
C LEU A 25 10.00 -16.34 -4.48
N PHE A 26 10.31 -15.51 -3.49
CA PHE A 26 9.38 -14.81 -2.58
C PHE A 26 10.24 -14.09 -1.52
N ILE A 27 10.96 -13.05 -1.94
CA ILE A 27 11.56 -12.06 -1.00
C ILE A 27 10.82 -10.71 -1.09
N PHE A 28 9.88 -10.55 -2.02
CA PHE A 28 9.00 -9.38 -2.08
C PHE A 28 7.63 -9.76 -1.54
N SER A 29 7.33 -9.47 -0.28
CA SER A 29 5.92 -9.34 0.16
C SER A 29 5.69 -8.89 1.61
N ALA A 30 6.69 -8.74 2.48
CA ALA A 30 6.40 -8.32 3.86
C ALA A 30 5.72 -6.93 3.94
N SER A 31 6.13 -5.99 3.07
CA SER A 31 5.50 -4.66 2.97
C SER A 31 4.15 -4.69 2.26
N ALA A 32 3.99 -5.52 1.22
CA ALA A 32 2.74 -5.64 0.47
C ALA A 32 1.60 -6.16 1.35
N ILE A 33 1.86 -7.20 2.16
CA ILE A 33 0.89 -7.79 3.09
C ILE A 33 0.46 -6.77 4.17
N ALA A 34 1.40 -5.95 4.65
CA ALA A 34 1.09 -4.91 5.63
C ALA A 34 0.19 -3.81 5.05
N ASN A 35 0.40 -3.42 3.79
CA ASN A 35 -0.41 -2.40 3.14
C ASN A 35 -1.82 -2.90 2.80
N GLU A 36 -1.98 -4.16 2.41
CA GLU A 36 -3.29 -4.78 2.20
C GLU A 36 -4.14 -4.75 3.48
N ALA A 37 -3.55 -5.05 4.65
CA ALA A 37 -4.27 -4.97 5.92
C ALA A 37 -4.74 -3.54 6.25
N ILE A 38 -3.90 -2.53 5.94
CA ILE A 38 -4.28 -1.12 6.12
C ILE A 38 -5.41 -0.73 5.14
N PHE A 39 -5.34 -1.21 3.90
CA PHE A 39 -6.39 -1.01 2.89
C PHE A 39 -7.72 -1.63 3.35
N ASP A 40 -7.70 -2.87 3.87
CA ASP A 40 -8.88 -3.52 4.41
C ASP A 40 -9.46 -2.76 5.61
N SER A 41 -8.61 -2.27 6.50
CA SER A 41 -9.05 -1.41 7.62
C SER A 41 -9.71 -0.12 7.13
N ALA A 42 -9.19 0.50 6.07
CA ALA A 42 -9.77 1.70 5.47
C ALA A 42 -11.16 1.41 4.86
N LYS A 43 -11.33 0.26 4.18
CA LYS A 43 -12.65 -0.18 3.69
C LYS A 43 -13.64 -0.36 4.82
N GLU A 44 -13.24 -1.04 5.90
CA GLU A 44 -14.10 -1.27 7.07
C GLU A 44 -14.58 0.05 7.69
N HIS A 45 -13.67 1.01 7.89
CA HIS A 45 -14.02 2.31 8.47
C HIS A 45 -14.95 3.14 7.59
N LEU A 46 -14.81 3.03 6.26
CA LEU A 46 -15.61 3.80 5.30
C LEU A 46 -16.89 3.09 4.87
N GLY A 47 -16.98 1.77 5.01
CA GLY A 47 -18.02 0.96 4.39
C GLY A 47 -18.02 1.04 2.87
N LEU A 48 -16.85 1.27 2.26
CA LEU A 48 -16.67 1.44 0.81
C LEU A 48 -15.80 0.33 0.23
N GLU A 49 -16.16 -0.13 -0.97
CA GLU A 49 -15.42 -1.18 -1.68
C GLU A 49 -14.65 -0.63 -2.86
N SER A 50 -13.45 -1.16 -3.09
CA SER A 50 -12.68 -0.92 -4.32
C SER A 50 -11.64 -2.03 -4.49
N ARG A 51 -11.00 -2.07 -5.66
CA ARG A 51 -9.85 -2.95 -5.89
C ARG A 51 -8.64 -2.44 -5.13
N TYR A 52 -7.83 -3.35 -4.59
CA TYR A 52 -6.54 -2.98 -4.01
C TYR A 52 -5.64 -2.34 -5.08
N ILE A 53 -4.91 -1.30 -4.67
CA ILE A 53 -3.85 -0.66 -5.45
C ILE A 53 -2.55 -0.68 -4.65
N GLU A 54 -1.46 -0.99 -5.34
CA GLU A 54 -0.13 -0.99 -4.74
C GLU A 54 0.38 0.43 -4.49
N ILE A 55 1.23 0.55 -3.47
CA ILE A 55 1.89 1.81 -3.11
C ILE A 55 3.26 1.86 -3.77
N GLU A 56 3.51 2.97 -4.44
CA GLU A 56 4.83 3.25 -5.00
C GLU A 56 5.68 4.02 -3.99
N TYR A 57 6.75 3.38 -3.52
CA TYR A 57 7.67 3.99 -2.57
C TYR A 57 8.85 4.66 -3.26
N SER A 58 8.83 5.99 -3.32
CA SER A 58 9.94 6.77 -3.88
C SER A 58 9.92 8.20 -3.39
N SER A 59 10.95 8.57 -2.61
CA SER A 59 11.10 9.95 -2.14
C SER A 59 11.31 10.94 -3.29
N ALA A 60 12.01 10.54 -4.36
CA ALA A 60 12.23 11.39 -5.54
C ALA A 60 10.91 11.70 -6.27
N ILE A 61 10.04 10.70 -6.43
CA ILE A 61 8.74 10.88 -7.09
C ILE A 61 7.81 11.72 -6.22
N VAL A 62 7.85 11.54 -4.88
CA VAL A 62 7.11 12.43 -3.97
C VAL A 62 7.55 13.88 -4.14
N ASP A 63 8.86 14.15 -4.19
CA ASP A 63 9.39 15.52 -4.35
C ASP A 63 9.00 16.17 -5.69
N GLU A 64 8.81 15.35 -6.74
CA GLU A 64 8.44 15.81 -8.08
C GLU A 64 6.91 16.00 -8.26
N PHE A 65 6.10 15.04 -7.80
CA PHE A 65 4.67 14.96 -8.14
C PHE A 65 3.72 15.35 -7.02
N CYS A 66 4.12 15.18 -5.75
CA CYS A 66 3.23 15.47 -4.64
C CYS A 66 3.27 16.96 -4.24
N PRO A 67 2.23 17.47 -3.56
CA PRO A 67 2.27 18.81 -2.99
C PRO A 67 3.53 19.04 -2.15
N LYS A 68 4.09 20.25 -2.23
CA LYS A 68 5.32 20.60 -1.51
C LYS A 68 5.19 20.27 -0.02
N GLN A 69 6.26 19.70 0.55
CA GLN A 69 6.34 19.24 1.94
C GLN A 69 5.46 18.03 2.29
N SER A 70 4.77 17.41 1.32
CA SER A 70 4.07 16.17 1.58
C SER A 70 5.04 14.98 1.74
N VAL A 71 4.58 13.99 2.49
CA VAL A 71 5.23 12.67 2.66
C VAL A 71 4.65 11.60 1.73
N GLY A 72 3.58 11.94 1.00
CA GLY A 72 2.95 11.11 -0.01
C GLY A 72 1.68 11.75 -0.57
N CYS A 73 1.14 11.21 -1.65
CA CYS A 73 -0.09 11.70 -2.25
C CYS A 73 -0.84 10.60 -3.00
N TYR A 74 -2.16 10.79 -3.09
CA TYR A 74 -3.03 10.08 -4.01
C TYR A 74 -3.23 10.95 -5.25
N THR A 75 -3.17 10.32 -6.43
CA THR A 75 -3.55 10.95 -7.70
C THR A 75 -4.58 10.08 -8.41
N SER A 76 -5.55 10.71 -9.06
CA SER A 76 -6.58 10.04 -9.86
C SER A 76 -6.08 9.51 -11.21
N ALA A 77 -4.81 9.75 -11.55
CA ALA A 77 -4.16 9.20 -12.74
C ALA A 77 -4.25 7.66 -12.76
N ASP A 78 -4.43 7.08 -13.95
CA ASP A 78 -4.40 5.63 -14.21
C ASP A 78 -5.20 4.75 -13.23
N ARG A 79 -6.45 5.17 -12.92
CA ARG A 79 -7.37 4.49 -11.97
C ARG A 79 -7.00 4.61 -10.50
N GLY A 80 -6.08 5.51 -10.17
CA GLY A 80 -5.64 5.77 -8.81
C GLY A 80 -4.21 5.29 -8.59
N ARG A 81 -3.32 6.19 -8.19
CA ARG A 81 -1.94 5.89 -7.82
C ARG A 81 -1.62 6.53 -6.48
N ILE A 82 -1.01 5.76 -5.59
CA ILE A 82 -0.55 6.21 -4.27
C ILE A 82 0.98 6.18 -4.27
N ILE A 83 1.58 7.33 -3.92
CA ILE A 83 3.03 7.51 -3.90
C ILE A 83 3.43 7.95 -2.49
N VAL A 84 4.40 7.29 -1.88
CA VAL A 84 4.81 7.54 -0.48
C VAL A 84 6.34 7.58 -0.37
N ARG A 85 6.87 8.40 0.53
CA ARG A 85 8.31 8.41 0.84
C ARG A 85 8.75 7.08 1.42
N ASN A 86 9.96 6.65 1.09
CA ASN A 86 10.52 5.36 1.51
C ASN A 86 11.16 5.38 2.91
N ASN A 87 11.20 6.51 3.60
CA ASN A 87 11.94 6.71 4.85
C ASN A 87 11.05 7.13 6.04
N LEU A 88 9.77 6.75 6.03
CA LEU A 88 8.85 7.04 7.13
C LEU A 88 8.99 6.03 8.27
N SER A 89 8.91 6.49 9.52
CA SER A 89 8.75 5.58 10.67
C SER A 89 7.47 4.76 10.53
N LYS A 90 7.43 3.52 11.03
CA LYS A 90 6.26 2.62 10.89
C LYS A 90 4.94 3.28 11.29
N THR A 91 4.87 3.90 12.47
CA THR A 91 3.63 4.52 12.94
C THR A 91 3.17 5.66 12.04
N HIS A 92 4.11 6.50 11.57
CA HIS A 92 3.78 7.58 10.65
C HIS A 92 3.42 7.08 9.25
N HIS A 93 4.10 6.03 8.79
CA HIS A 93 3.79 5.33 7.55
C HIS A 93 2.35 4.83 7.56
N ASP A 94 1.94 4.08 8.59
CA ASP A 94 0.65 3.41 8.62
C ASP A 94 -0.51 4.41 8.58
N VAL A 95 -0.44 5.51 9.32
CA VAL A 95 -1.47 6.56 9.28
C VAL A 95 -1.48 7.36 7.98
N VAL A 96 -0.33 7.56 7.33
CA VAL A 96 -0.24 8.20 6.02
C VAL A 96 -0.90 7.31 4.97
N VAL A 97 -0.50 6.03 4.92
CA VAL A 97 -1.04 5.04 3.99
C VAL A 97 -2.54 4.86 4.18
N PHE A 98 -2.99 4.74 5.43
CA PHE A 98 -4.42 4.66 5.76
C PHE A 98 -5.19 5.85 5.19
N GLY A 99 -4.71 7.08 5.42
CA GLY A 99 -5.34 8.28 4.87
C GLY A 99 -5.39 8.31 3.34
N LEU A 100 -4.30 7.89 2.66
CA LEU A 100 -4.25 7.86 1.20
C LEU A 100 -5.17 6.78 0.61
N TYR A 101 -5.32 5.64 1.29
CA TYR A 101 -6.33 4.65 0.92
C TYR A 101 -7.76 5.15 1.17
N SER A 102 -8.00 5.90 2.25
CA SER A 102 -9.30 6.55 2.47
C SER A 102 -9.64 7.55 1.37
N ASP A 103 -8.68 8.36 0.92
CA ASP A 103 -8.86 9.29 -0.21
C ASP A 103 -9.15 8.54 -1.51
N TYR A 104 -8.39 7.46 -1.76
CA TYR A 104 -8.62 6.59 -2.91
C TYR A 104 -10.02 5.98 -2.90
N LEU A 105 -10.45 5.39 -1.78
CA LEU A 105 -11.75 4.74 -1.64
C LEU A 105 -12.92 5.73 -1.82
N GLN A 106 -12.81 6.92 -1.23
CA GLN A 106 -13.80 7.98 -1.44
C GLN A 106 -13.87 8.39 -2.92
N HIS A 107 -12.72 8.66 -3.54
CA HIS A 107 -12.69 9.10 -4.93
C HIS A 107 -13.16 8.00 -5.90
N SER A 108 -12.78 6.74 -5.69
CA SER A 108 -13.20 5.62 -6.55
C SER A 108 -14.71 5.35 -6.48
N ASN A 109 -15.35 5.65 -5.35
CA ASN A 109 -16.77 5.39 -5.14
C ASN A 109 -17.66 6.61 -5.42
N THR A 110 -17.18 7.82 -5.16
CA THR A 110 -17.99 9.05 -5.21
C THR A 110 -17.50 10.08 -6.23
N GLY A 111 -16.28 9.92 -6.74
CA GLY A 111 -15.60 10.93 -7.56
C GLY A 111 -15.12 12.15 -6.77
N LEU A 112 -15.32 12.19 -5.45
CA LEU A 112 -14.96 13.30 -4.57
C LEU A 112 -14.11 12.79 -3.40
N ILE A 113 -13.33 13.71 -2.81
CA ILE A 113 -12.56 13.46 -1.58
C ILE A 113 -13.01 14.47 -0.55
N ASP A 114 -13.53 14.00 0.58
CA ASP A 114 -13.74 14.84 1.74
C ASP A 114 -12.51 14.78 2.65
N SER A 115 -11.65 15.79 2.53
CA SER A 115 -10.45 15.93 3.37
C SER A 115 -10.76 15.93 4.87
N SER A 116 -12.00 16.32 5.22
CA SER A 116 -12.50 16.40 6.58
C SER A 116 -12.67 15.01 7.16
N LEU A 117 -13.43 14.19 6.42
CA LEU A 117 -13.63 12.78 6.72
C LEU A 117 -12.30 12.03 6.78
N THR A 118 -11.41 12.24 5.81
CA THR A 118 -10.07 11.61 5.81
C THR A 118 -9.29 11.97 7.08
N CYS A 119 -9.39 13.20 7.58
CA CYS A 119 -8.76 13.54 8.84
C CYS A 119 -9.34 12.73 10.00
N ASP A 120 -10.66 12.77 10.19
CA ASP A 120 -11.32 12.10 11.31
C ASP A 120 -11.00 10.61 11.32
N LEU A 121 -10.97 10.00 10.14
CA LEU A 121 -10.57 8.61 9.93
C LEU A 121 -9.14 8.36 10.41
N LYS A 122 -8.16 9.20 10.06
CA LYS A 122 -6.77 9.06 10.52
C LYS A 122 -6.64 9.18 12.04
N VAL A 123 -7.40 10.10 12.65
CA VAL A 123 -7.43 10.24 14.11
C VAL A 123 -8.02 9.00 14.78
N ASN A 124 -9.11 8.45 14.23
CA ASN A 124 -9.77 7.26 14.75
C ASN A 124 -8.91 6.00 14.58
N PHE A 125 -8.24 5.85 13.44
CA PHE A 125 -7.27 4.78 13.20
C PHE A 125 -6.15 4.79 14.25
N LEU A 126 -5.55 5.95 14.51
CA LEU A 126 -4.50 6.09 15.53
C LEU A 126 -5.01 5.79 16.95
N LYS A 127 -6.25 6.17 17.28
CA LYS A 127 -6.89 5.81 18.56
C LYS A 127 -7.10 4.29 18.68
N GLY A 128 -7.55 3.64 17.61
CA GLY A 128 -7.68 2.18 17.53
C GLY A 128 -6.35 1.46 17.77
N GLU A 129 -5.26 2.00 17.22
CA GLU A 129 -3.88 1.53 17.41
C GLU A 129 -3.25 1.95 18.76
N LYS A 130 -4.03 2.55 19.67
CA LYS A 130 -3.59 3.06 20.98
C LYS A 130 -2.47 4.12 20.92
N GLN A 131 -2.35 4.81 19.79
CA GLN A 131 -1.38 5.90 19.55
C GLN A 131 -1.97 7.27 19.93
N ASN A 132 -2.48 7.41 21.16
CA ASN A 132 -3.26 8.59 21.58
C ASN A 132 -2.52 9.92 21.43
N ASN A 133 -1.22 9.96 21.74
CA ASN A 133 -0.42 11.18 21.59
C ASN A 133 -0.36 11.63 20.13
N LEU A 134 -0.16 10.68 19.21
CA LEU A 134 -0.13 10.97 17.79
C LEU A 134 -1.52 11.34 17.27
N ALA A 135 -2.57 10.66 17.74
CA ALA A 135 -3.95 11.00 17.38
C ALA A 135 -4.29 12.47 17.75
N ASN A 136 -3.85 12.93 18.92
CA ASN A 136 -4.04 14.31 19.35
C ASN A 136 -3.26 15.30 18.47
N LEU A 137 -2.03 14.96 18.06
CA LEU A 137 -1.24 15.77 17.12
C LEU A 137 -1.95 15.91 15.77
N TYR A 138 -2.48 14.81 15.21
CA TYR A 138 -3.22 14.83 13.96
C TYR A 138 -4.54 15.60 14.09
N SER A 139 -5.28 15.43 15.19
CA SER A 139 -6.50 16.20 15.46
C SER A 139 -6.23 17.70 15.46
N GLY A 140 -5.18 18.14 16.15
CA GLY A 140 -4.80 19.56 16.17
C GLY A 140 -4.37 20.10 14.80
N GLN A 141 -3.67 19.29 14.00
CA GLN A 141 -3.31 19.67 12.62
C GLN A 141 -4.54 19.85 11.74
N CYS A 142 -5.51 18.95 11.84
CA CYS A 142 -6.72 19.07 11.07
C CYS A 142 -7.55 20.27 11.47
N ASP A 143 -7.74 20.50 12.76
CA ASP A 143 -8.45 21.69 13.28
C ASP A 143 -7.84 23.00 12.74
N ALA A 144 -6.51 23.07 12.66
CA ALA A 144 -5.81 24.21 12.07
C ALA A 144 -6.10 24.37 10.57
N ILE A 145 -6.14 23.27 9.81
CA ILE A 145 -6.50 23.27 8.39
C ILE A 145 -7.95 23.73 8.19
N TYR A 146 -8.90 23.25 9.00
CA TYR A 146 -10.30 23.69 8.93
C TYR A 146 -10.44 25.18 9.23
N ARG A 147 -9.82 25.67 10.30
CA ARG A 147 -9.88 27.09 10.67
C ARG A 147 -9.30 27.97 9.57
N ASN A 148 -8.20 27.57 8.94
CA ASN A 148 -7.63 28.31 7.81
C ASN A 148 -8.52 28.28 6.57
N LYS A 149 -9.21 27.18 6.26
CA LYS A 149 -10.20 27.14 5.17
C LYS A 149 -11.36 28.12 5.41
N VAL A 150 -11.87 28.19 6.64
CA VAL A 150 -12.96 29.13 7.00
C VAL A 150 -12.51 30.59 6.86
N LEU A 151 -11.26 30.91 7.21
CA LEU A 151 -10.73 32.27 7.09
C LEU A 151 -10.48 32.72 5.65
N VAL A 152 -10.22 31.79 4.72
CA VAL A 152 -9.95 32.10 3.30
C VAL A 152 -11.24 32.22 2.48
N MET A 153 -12.36 31.71 2.99
CA MET A 153 -13.67 31.75 2.31
C MET A 153 -14.54 32.94 2.74
N ASN A 154 -14.00 33.90 3.51
CA ASN A 154 -14.74 35.03 4.07
C ASN A 154 -14.41 36.36 3.40
#